data_AF-A0A329K769-F1
#
_entry.id   AF-A0A329K769-F1
#
_cell.length_a   1.000
_cell.length_b   1.000
_cell.length_c   1.000
_cell.angle_alpha   90.00
_cell.angle_beta   90.00
_cell.angle_gamma   90.00
#
_symmetry.space_group_name_H-M   'P 1'
#
loop_
_entity.id
_entity.type
_entity.pdbx_description
1 polymer ?
#
loop_
_entity_poly.entity_id
_entity_poly.type
_entity_poly.pdbx_seq_one_letter_code
_entity_poly.pdbx_strand_id
1 'polypeptide(L)'
;MDIADRLRLDVPIGQAGMGGGLAGAALAGAVAAAGALGTLGIDTPRRLRASIDEVRERAPGRAVAVNLLMPFVHRRHVAVCVDARVDAVVVAFGEKRGLVEHLREAGIFVFVMVGTEPAARAAIACGADGLIAQGREAGGHLVGTMPALEFVP
;
A
#
# COMPACT_ATOMS: atom_id res chain seq x y z
N MET A 1 15.65 -11.91 -5.47
CA MET A 1 15.52 -10.77 -4.56
C MET A 1 14.17 -10.89 -3.92
N ASP A 2 14.11 -11.00 -2.60
CA ASP A 2 12.83 -11.15 -1.92
C ASP A 2 12.13 -9.78 -1.75
N ILE A 3 10.95 -9.77 -1.14
CA ILE A 3 10.16 -8.56 -0.95
C ILE A 3 10.82 -7.55 0.00
N ALA A 4 11.57 -8.03 1.01
CA ALA A 4 12.24 -7.17 1.97
C ALA A 4 13.41 -6.45 1.30
N ASP A 5 14.20 -7.15 0.50
CA ASP A 5 15.25 -6.57 -0.32
C ASP A 5 14.68 -5.52 -1.30
N ARG A 6 13.61 -5.87 -2.03
CA ARG A 6 12.98 -4.99 -3.04
C ARG A 6 12.45 -3.68 -2.45
N LEU A 7 12.00 -3.71 -1.20
CA LEU A 7 11.42 -2.57 -0.48
C LEU A 7 12.35 -2.02 0.62
N ARG A 8 13.62 -2.45 0.66
CA ARG A 8 14.65 -1.94 1.59
C ARG A 8 14.21 -2.01 3.07
N LEU A 9 13.62 -3.15 3.43
CA LEU A 9 13.13 -3.46 4.77
C LEU A 9 14.17 -4.26 5.54
N ASP A 10 14.39 -3.90 6.80
CA ASP A 10 15.22 -4.68 7.74
C ASP A 10 14.40 -5.76 8.44
N VAL A 11 13.09 -5.51 8.60
CA VAL A 11 12.15 -6.44 9.23
C VAL A 11 10.90 -6.60 8.36
N PRO A 12 10.32 -7.81 8.26
CA PRO A 12 9.16 -8.09 7.42
C PRO A 12 7.85 -7.66 8.10
N ILE A 13 7.80 -6.41 8.59
CA ILE A 13 6.65 -5.82 9.27
C ILE A 13 6.19 -4.63 8.44
N GLY A 14 4.88 -4.50 8.26
CA GLY A 14 4.27 -3.35 7.61
C GLY A 14 3.23 -2.69 8.50
N GLN A 15 3.30 -1.37 8.61
CA GLN A 15 2.23 -0.57 9.20
C GLN A 15 1.20 -0.27 8.10
N ALA A 16 -0.05 -0.69 8.32
CA ALA A 16 -1.12 -0.57 7.33
C ALA A 16 -1.55 0.88 7.12
N GLY A 17 -1.70 1.32 5.87
CA GLY A 17 -2.22 2.68 5.61
C GLY A 17 -3.66 2.82 6.12
N MET A 18 -3.91 3.80 6.98
CA MET A 18 -5.20 4.09 7.60
C MET A 18 -5.70 5.47 7.17
N GLY A 19 -6.95 5.54 6.71
CA GLY A 19 -7.59 6.79 6.30
C GLY A 19 -7.88 7.74 7.48
N GLY A 20 -8.41 8.92 7.17
CA GLY A 20 -8.80 9.91 8.20
C GLY A 20 -7.62 10.61 8.88
N GLY A 21 -6.42 10.58 8.26
CA GLY A 21 -5.22 11.22 8.80
C GLY A 21 -4.47 10.39 9.86
N LEU A 22 -4.94 9.17 10.17
CA LEU A 22 -4.31 8.30 11.17
C LEU A 22 -2.90 7.85 10.74
N ALA A 23 -2.75 7.42 9.49
CA ALA A 23 -1.46 7.04 8.91
C ALA A 23 -0.82 8.20 8.13
N GLY A 24 -0.54 9.30 8.84
CA GLY A 24 0.19 10.45 8.29
C GLY A 24 1.70 10.24 8.23
N ALA A 25 2.41 11.24 7.70
CA ALA A 25 3.86 11.18 7.49
C ALA A 25 4.68 10.93 8.76
N ALA A 26 4.25 11.44 9.91
CA ALA A 26 4.93 11.18 11.18
C ALA A 26 4.95 9.69 11.53
N LEU A 27 3.80 8.99 11.40
CA LEU A 27 3.71 7.55 11.69
C LEU A 27 4.43 6.73 10.62
N ALA A 28 4.12 6.95 9.35
CA ALA A 28 4.72 6.19 8.25
C ALA A 28 6.25 6.38 8.21
N GLY A 29 6.73 7.61 8.41
CA GLY A 29 8.16 7.91 8.47
C GLY A 29 8.86 7.27 9.65
N ALA A 30 8.25 7.27 10.85
CA ALA A 30 8.83 6.61 12.02
C ALA A 30 8.97 5.09 11.82
N VAL A 31 7.95 4.45 11.23
CA VAL A 31 7.98 3.01 10.91
C VAL A 31 9.05 2.70 9.87
N ALA A 32 9.12 3.51 8.81
CA ALA A 32 10.15 3.38 7.78
C ALA A 32 11.57 3.54 8.35
N ALA A 33 11.78 4.53 9.20
CA ALA A 33 13.07 4.76 9.87
C ALA A 33 13.47 3.58 10.78
N ALA A 34 12.50 2.89 11.37
CA ALA A 34 12.72 1.68 12.16
C ALA A 34 12.97 0.41 11.33
N GLY A 35 13.02 0.52 9.99
CA GLY A 35 13.33 -0.60 9.08
C GLY A 35 12.12 -1.42 8.63
N ALA A 36 10.91 -1.02 9.01
CA ALA A 36 9.66 -1.66 8.58
C ALA A 36 8.99 -0.88 7.43
N LEU A 37 7.96 -1.44 6.79
CA LEU A 37 7.22 -0.75 5.74
C LEU A 37 6.23 0.25 6.33
N GLY A 38 6.58 1.54 6.31
CA GLY A 38 5.66 2.63 6.64
C GLY A 38 4.74 2.96 5.47
N THR A 39 3.41 2.94 5.68
CA THR A 39 2.44 3.18 4.61
C THR A 39 1.57 4.38 4.90
N LEU A 40 1.64 5.40 4.04
CA LEU A 40 0.76 6.56 4.11
C LEU A 40 -0.69 6.18 3.82
N GLY A 41 -1.62 6.68 4.63
CA GLY A 41 -3.04 6.71 4.29
C GLY A 41 -3.32 7.74 3.20
N ILE A 42 -4.38 7.53 2.43
CA ILE A 42 -4.80 8.53 1.43
C ILE A 42 -5.35 9.80 2.09
N ASP A 43 -5.01 10.94 1.50
CA ASP A 43 -5.54 12.27 1.74
C ASP A 43 -5.69 12.95 0.36
N THR A 44 -6.20 14.18 0.31
CA THR A 44 -6.21 15.04 -0.87
C THR A 44 -4.84 15.01 -1.58
N PRO A 45 -4.80 15.07 -2.94
CA PRO A 45 -3.55 14.89 -3.68
C PRO A 45 -2.42 15.84 -3.26
N ARG A 46 -2.75 17.09 -2.91
CA ARG A 46 -1.79 18.07 -2.43
C ARG A 46 -1.17 17.66 -1.08
N ARG A 47 -1.99 17.22 -0.13
CA ARG A 47 -1.51 16.76 1.18
C ARG A 47 -0.74 15.45 1.06
N LEU A 48 -1.22 14.52 0.23
CA LEU A 48 -0.53 13.27 -0.07
C LEU A 48 0.89 13.53 -0.61
N ARG A 49 1.05 14.47 -1.55
CA ARG A 49 2.38 14.85 -2.05
C ARG A 49 3.30 15.35 -0.93
N ALA A 50 2.82 16.29 -0.12
CA ALA A 50 3.58 16.82 1.00
C ALA A 50 3.96 15.72 2.01
N SER A 51 3.04 14.79 2.29
CA SER A 51 3.33 13.67 3.19
C SER A 51 4.35 12.68 2.61
N ILE A 52 4.35 12.44 1.30
CA ILE A 52 5.38 11.62 0.64
C ILE A 52 6.76 12.25 0.83
N ASP A 53 6.86 13.57 0.64
CA ASP A 53 8.12 14.29 0.81
C ASP A 53 8.61 14.25 2.26
N GLU A 54 7.71 14.48 3.22
CA GLU A 54 8.05 14.41 4.64
C GLU A 54 8.49 13.00 5.08
N VAL A 55 7.88 11.92 4.56
CA VAL A 55 8.34 10.55 4.86
C VAL A 55 9.77 10.33 4.36
N ARG A 56 10.13 10.84 3.17
CA ARG A 56 11.50 10.74 2.64
C ARG A 56 12.52 11.48 3.48
N GLU A 57 12.14 12.65 3.98
CA GLU A 57 12.99 13.43 4.89
C GLU A 57 13.19 12.71 6.24
N ARG A 58 12.13 12.11 6.79
CA ARG A 58 12.17 11.39 8.07
C ARG A 58 12.90 10.05 7.98
N ALA A 59 12.83 9.36 6.86
CA ALA A 59 13.44 8.06 6.64
C ALA A 59 14.23 8.01 5.32
N PRO A 60 15.36 8.73 5.20
CA PRO A 60 16.13 8.78 3.97
C PRO A 60 16.58 7.40 3.51
N GLY A 61 16.42 7.12 2.21
CA GLY A 61 16.80 5.84 1.61
C GLY A 61 15.83 4.68 1.86
N ARG A 62 14.79 4.85 2.70
CA ARG A 62 13.76 3.82 2.93
C ARG A 62 12.65 3.87 1.86
N ALA A 63 11.87 2.80 1.76
CA ALA A 63 10.74 2.76 0.84
C ALA A 63 9.60 3.68 1.30
N VAL A 64 8.95 4.34 0.35
CA VAL A 64 7.71 5.09 0.59
C VAL A 64 6.54 4.30 0.02
N ALA A 65 5.59 3.93 0.88
CA ALA A 65 4.37 3.25 0.47
C ALA A 65 3.12 4.13 0.67
N VAL A 66 2.13 3.99 -0.22
CA VAL A 66 0.85 4.70 -0.14
C VAL A 66 -0.30 3.71 -0.26
N ASN A 67 -1.28 3.81 0.65
CA ASN A 67 -2.52 3.04 0.56
C ASN A 67 -3.61 3.83 -0.19
N LEU A 68 -3.93 3.36 -1.39
CA LEU A 68 -5.02 3.86 -2.23
C LEU A 68 -6.32 3.16 -1.84
N LEU A 69 -7.11 3.81 -0.98
CA LEU A 69 -8.47 3.38 -0.63
C LEU A 69 -9.42 3.66 -1.80
N MET A 70 -9.67 2.66 -2.64
CA MET A 70 -10.25 2.84 -3.97
C MET A 70 -11.57 3.63 -4.05
N PRO A 71 -12.50 3.55 -3.08
CA PRO A 71 -13.69 4.41 -3.05
C PRO A 71 -13.40 5.91 -3.05
N PHE A 72 -12.23 6.33 -2.57
CA PHE A 72 -11.81 7.74 -2.44
C PHE A 72 -10.72 8.14 -3.44
N VAL A 73 -10.26 7.20 -4.29
CA VAL A 73 -9.14 7.42 -5.21
C VAL A 73 -9.62 8.00 -6.54
N HIS A 74 -9.19 9.23 -6.81
CA HIS A 74 -9.25 9.89 -8.12
C HIS A 74 -7.93 9.77 -8.90
N ARG A 75 -7.99 9.99 -10.22
CA ARG A 75 -6.81 9.98 -11.14
C ARG A 75 -5.63 10.83 -10.63
N ARG A 76 -5.91 11.95 -9.97
CA ARG A 76 -4.86 12.83 -9.42
C ARG A 76 -4.06 12.20 -8.27
N HIS A 77 -4.63 11.29 -7.49
CA HIS A 77 -3.87 10.58 -6.46
C HIS A 77 -2.88 9.59 -7.08
N VAL A 78 -3.31 8.89 -8.13
CA VAL A 78 -2.46 7.97 -8.91
C VAL A 78 -1.31 8.76 -9.55
N ALA A 79 -1.62 9.89 -10.18
CA ALA A 79 -0.60 10.78 -10.74
C ALA A 79 0.43 11.23 -9.68
N VAL A 80 -0.02 11.63 -8.49
CA VAL A 80 0.90 11.99 -7.39
C VAL A 80 1.83 10.83 -7.03
N CYS A 81 1.33 9.60 -6.95
CA CYS A 81 2.16 8.42 -6.65
C CYS A 81 3.21 8.17 -7.74
N VAL A 82 2.79 8.25 -9.02
CA VAL A 82 3.66 8.05 -10.19
C VAL A 82 4.71 9.16 -10.31
N ASP A 83 4.29 10.43 -10.27
CA ASP A 83 5.16 11.60 -10.37
C ASP A 83 6.16 11.64 -9.21
N ALA A 84 5.72 11.26 -8.01
CA ALA A 84 6.59 11.15 -6.86
C ALA A 84 7.51 9.93 -6.91
N ARG A 85 7.23 8.93 -7.76
CA ARG A 85 7.92 7.63 -7.80
C ARG A 85 7.96 6.97 -6.41
N VAL A 86 6.78 6.77 -5.82
CA VAL A 86 6.67 5.98 -4.58
C VAL A 86 7.15 4.55 -4.84
N ASP A 87 7.69 3.89 -3.83
CA ASP A 87 8.26 2.56 -4.00
C ASP A 87 7.18 1.47 -4.05
N ALA A 88 6.09 1.68 -3.30
CA ALA A 88 4.98 0.74 -3.25
C ALA A 88 3.62 1.45 -3.17
N VAL A 89 2.60 0.77 -3.69
CA VAL A 89 1.19 1.15 -3.51
C VAL A 89 0.41 -0.05 -3.00
N VAL A 90 -0.45 0.19 -2.01
CA VAL A 90 -1.48 -0.77 -1.61
C VAL A 90 -2.80 -0.35 -2.27
N VAL A 91 -3.35 -1.22 -3.11
CA VAL A 91 -4.68 -1.07 -3.69
C VAL A 91 -5.67 -1.78 -2.75
N ALA A 92 -6.50 -1.00 -2.06
CA ALA A 92 -7.43 -1.51 -1.06
C ALA A 92 -8.89 -1.27 -1.44
N PHE A 93 -9.74 -2.24 -1.10
CA PHE A 93 -11.21 -2.18 -1.29
C PHE A 93 -11.66 -2.06 -2.75
N GLY A 94 -11.01 -2.82 -3.63
CA GLY A 94 -11.37 -2.95 -5.04
C GLY A 94 -10.20 -2.65 -5.96
N GLU A 95 -10.40 -2.85 -7.26
CA GLU A 95 -9.44 -2.52 -8.32
C GLU A 95 -10.19 -1.80 -9.45
N LYS A 96 -9.51 -0.91 -10.18
CA LYS A 96 -10.04 -0.28 -11.38
C LYS A 96 -9.24 -0.77 -12.57
N ARG A 97 -9.90 -1.40 -13.54
CA ARG A 97 -9.27 -2.02 -14.71
C ARG A 97 -8.05 -1.24 -15.23
N GLY A 98 -6.89 -1.88 -15.21
CA GLY A 98 -5.62 -1.34 -15.72
C GLY A 98 -4.85 -0.46 -14.74
N LEU A 99 -5.36 -0.26 -13.51
CA LEU A 99 -4.64 0.53 -12.50
C LEU A 99 -3.37 -0.18 -12.04
N VAL A 100 -3.46 -1.49 -11.77
CA VAL A 100 -2.30 -2.28 -11.33
C VAL A 100 -1.22 -2.25 -12.40
N GLU A 101 -1.58 -2.52 -13.66
CA GLU A 101 -0.67 -2.46 -14.81
C GLU A 101 -0.01 -1.09 -14.93
N HIS A 102 -0.80 0.00 -14.91
CA HIS A 102 -0.28 1.36 -15.02
C HIS A 102 0.72 1.74 -13.92
N LEU A 103 0.44 1.35 -12.66
CA LEU A 103 1.36 1.60 -11.54
C LEU A 103 2.66 0.80 -11.68
N ARG A 104 2.57 -0.45 -12.14
CA ARG A 104 3.72 -1.33 -12.34
C ARG A 104 4.60 -0.88 -13.50
N GLU A 105 4.01 -0.41 -14.60
CA GLU A 105 4.73 0.21 -15.72
C GLU A 105 5.52 1.45 -15.26
N ALA A 106 5.04 2.16 -14.24
CA ALA A 106 5.75 3.26 -13.59
C ALA A 106 6.84 2.81 -12.60
N GLY A 107 7.08 1.50 -12.45
CA GLY A 107 8.10 0.92 -11.56
C GLY A 107 7.68 0.78 -10.09
N ILE A 108 6.40 1.00 -9.78
CA ILE A 108 5.86 0.93 -8.42
C ILE A 108 5.52 -0.53 -8.10
N PHE A 109 5.92 -1.00 -6.92
CA PHE A 109 5.52 -2.32 -6.42
C PHE A 109 4.05 -2.28 -5.96
N VAL A 110 3.18 -3.11 -6.54
CA VAL A 110 1.75 -3.05 -6.25
C VAL A 110 1.30 -4.21 -5.37
N PHE A 111 0.91 -3.87 -4.14
CA PHE A 111 0.15 -4.75 -3.27
C PHE A 111 -1.35 -4.62 -3.57
N VAL A 112 -2.08 -5.74 -3.55
CA VAL A 112 -3.54 -5.73 -3.58
C VAL A 112 -4.10 -6.39 -2.32
N MET A 113 -4.98 -5.68 -1.61
CA MET A 113 -5.68 -6.24 -0.46
C MET A 113 -6.80 -7.16 -0.92
N VAL A 114 -6.82 -8.37 -0.37
CA VAL A 114 -7.77 -9.42 -0.71
C VAL A 114 -8.31 -10.09 0.54
N GLY A 115 -9.55 -10.55 0.50
CA GLY A 115 -10.19 -11.26 1.61
C GLY A 115 -10.87 -12.57 1.21
N THR A 116 -10.83 -12.90 -0.09
CA THR A 116 -11.39 -14.14 -0.62
C THR A 116 -10.48 -14.70 -1.71
N GLU A 117 -10.53 -16.01 -1.91
CA GLU A 117 -9.72 -16.69 -2.93
C GLU A 117 -10.02 -16.21 -4.37
N PRO A 118 -11.28 -15.94 -4.77
CA PRO A 118 -11.55 -15.30 -6.07
C PRO A 118 -10.89 -13.93 -6.22
N ALA A 119 -10.87 -13.10 -5.16
CA ALA A 119 -10.21 -11.80 -5.19
C ALA A 119 -8.68 -11.94 -5.31
N ALA A 120 -8.09 -12.91 -4.61
CA ALA A 120 -6.66 -13.24 -4.74
C ALA A 120 -6.30 -13.64 -6.17
N ARG A 121 -7.08 -14.55 -6.78
CA ARG A 121 -6.89 -14.93 -8.19
C ARG A 121 -7.01 -13.74 -9.14
N ALA A 122 -8.01 -12.88 -8.95
CA ALA A 122 -8.19 -11.69 -9.77
C ALA A 122 -7.01 -10.71 -9.65
N ALA A 123 -6.53 -10.47 -8.42
CA ALA A 123 -5.37 -9.61 -8.17
C ALA A 123 -4.10 -10.15 -8.86
N ILE A 124 -3.86 -11.47 -8.80
CA ILE A 124 -2.75 -12.12 -9.50
C ILE A 124 -2.90 -11.96 -11.01
N ALA A 125 -4.10 -12.17 -11.56
CA ALA A 125 -4.37 -12.01 -12.99
C ALA A 125 -4.15 -10.57 -13.48
N CYS A 126 -4.40 -9.57 -12.64
CA CYS A 126 -4.07 -8.16 -12.90
C CYS A 126 -2.58 -7.84 -12.73
N GLY A 127 -1.77 -8.82 -12.31
CA GLY A 127 -0.33 -8.70 -12.18
C GLY A 127 0.14 -8.08 -10.87
N ALA A 128 -0.62 -8.17 -9.78
CA ALA A 128 -0.15 -7.70 -8.47
C ALA A 128 1.22 -8.30 -8.12
N ASP A 129 2.14 -7.46 -7.60
CA ASP A 129 3.47 -7.93 -7.17
C ASP A 129 3.40 -8.59 -5.78
N GLY A 130 2.38 -8.25 -4.99
CA GLY A 130 2.11 -8.85 -3.68
C GLY A 130 0.63 -8.83 -3.31
N LEU A 131 0.22 -9.74 -2.44
CA LEU A 131 -1.13 -9.79 -1.87
C LEU A 131 -1.09 -9.46 -0.38
N ILE A 132 -2.09 -8.72 0.10
CA ILE A 132 -2.35 -8.52 1.52
C ILE A 132 -3.64 -9.27 1.86
N ALA A 133 -3.50 -10.45 2.46
CA ALA A 133 -4.62 -11.27 2.92
C ALA A 133 -5.20 -10.69 4.21
N GLN A 134 -6.39 -10.10 4.13
CA GLN A 134 -7.10 -9.52 5.28
C GLN A 134 -8.01 -10.57 5.92
N GLY A 135 -7.77 -10.87 7.20
CA GLY A 135 -8.69 -11.67 8.02
C GLY A 135 -9.82 -10.84 8.61
N ARG A 136 -10.87 -11.52 9.09
CA ARG A 136 -12.02 -10.89 9.76
C ARG A 136 -11.68 -10.17 11.08
N GLU A 137 -10.52 -10.46 11.66
CA GLU A 137 -10.02 -9.84 12.88
C GLU A 137 -9.44 -8.44 12.65
N ALA A 138 -9.25 -8.03 11.39
CA ALA A 138 -8.71 -6.73 11.07
C ALA A 138 -9.63 -5.58 11.52
N GLY A 139 -9.04 -4.41 11.78
CA GLY A 139 -9.80 -3.20 12.06
C GLY A 139 -10.36 -2.55 10.79
N GLY A 140 -11.43 -1.76 10.94
CA GLY A 140 -12.00 -0.95 9.86
C GLY A 140 -12.94 -1.73 8.94
N HIS A 141 -12.90 -1.41 7.65
CA HIS A 141 -13.72 -2.11 6.65
C HIS A 141 -13.07 -3.44 6.28
N LEU A 142 -13.90 -4.47 6.15
CA LEU A 142 -13.45 -5.83 5.90
C LEU A 142 -13.84 -6.28 4.49
N VAL A 143 -12.88 -6.88 3.79
CA VAL A 143 -13.12 -7.72 2.60
C VAL A 143 -13.03 -9.20 2.93
N GLY A 144 -12.36 -9.56 4.04
CA GLY A 144 -12.23 -10.92 4.52
C GLY A 144 -13.40 -11.34 5.40
N THR A 145 -13.86 -12.58 5.21
CA THR A 145 -14.92 -13.19 6.05
C THR A 145 -14.40 -14.31 6.95
N MET A 146 -13.16 -14.77 6.73
CA MET A 146 -12.52 -15.83 7.48
C MET A 146 -11.28 -15.31 8.25
N PRO A 147 -10.80 -16.05 9.27
CA PRO A 147 -9.56 -15.71 9.96
C PRO A 147 -8.36 -15.63 9.03
N ALA A 148 -7.43 -14.68 9.27
CA ALA A 148 -6.26 -14.50 8.42
C ALA A 148 -5.42 -15.78 8.29
N LEU A 149 -5.23 -16.51 9.39
CA LEU A 149 -4.45 -17.75 9.43
C LEU A 149 -5.15 -18.93 8.74
N GLU A 150 -6.46 -18.85 8.50
CA GLU A 150 -7.18 -19.85 7.70
C GLU A 150 -7.19 -19.47 6.22
N PHE A 151 -7.05 -18.18 5.90
CA PHE A 151 -7.05 -17.68 4.52
C PHE A 151 -5.68 -17.80 3.84
N VAL A 152 -4.61 -17.64 4.62
CA VAL A 152 -3.23 -17.84 4.18
C VAL A 152 -2.89 -19.34 4.28
N PRO A 153 -2.23 -19.94 3.27
CA PRO A 153 -1.91 -21.36 3.25
C PRO A 153 -0.90 -21.81 4.32
#